data_AF-A0A7C1Y6H2-F1
#
_entry.id   AF-A0A7C1Y6H2-F1
#
_cell.length_a   1.000
_cell.length_b   1.000
_cell.length_c   1.000
_cell.angle_alpha   90.00
_cell.angle_beta   90.00
_cell.angle_gamma   90.00
#
_symmetry.space_group_name_H-M   'P 1'
#
loop_
_entity.id
_entity.type
_entity.pdbx_description
1 polymer ?
#
loop_
_entity_poly.entity_id
_entity_poly.type
_entity_poly.pdbx_seq_one_letter_code
_entity_poly.pdbx_strand_id
1 'polypeptide(L)' 'MNMLRVWPIFCEFGVGALLCVVGIWCGLRGGYLDLKISEDRRLLVILIAGYMFMLAIVCVFTFLAPGWAGGESI' A
#
# COMPACT_ATOMS: atom_id res chain seq x y z
N MET A 1 13.16 18.94 -2.66
CA MET A 1 12.22 17.83 -2.42
C MET A 1 11.26 18.23 -1.32
N ASN A 2 9.96 18.39 -1.58
CA ASN A 2 8.97 18.78 -0.57
C ASN A 2 8.72 17.60 0.39
N MET A 3 9.53 17.47 1.44
CA MET A 3 9.36 16.44 2.49
C MET A 3 7.97 16.48 3.12
N LEU A 4 7.31 17.65 3.12
CA LEU A 4 5.94 17.85 3.58
C LEU A 4 4.88 17.00 2.85
N ARG A 5 5.11 16.60 1.60
CA ARG A 5 4.16 15.76 0.83
C ARG A 5 4.41 14.26 1.02
N VAL A 6 5.66 13.88 1.29
CA VAL A 6 6.07 12.48 1.44
C VAL A 6 5.76 11.96 2.85
N TRP A 7 5.93 12.82 3.86
CA TRP A 7 5.69 12.49 5.26
C TRP A 7 4.29 11.93 5.56
N PRO A 8 3.17 12.53 5.11
CA PRO A 8 1.84 11.98 5.36
C PRO A 8 1.63 10.61 4.71
N ILE A 9 2.15 10.38 3.50
CA ILE A 9 2.09 9.08 2.81
C ILE A 9 2.82 8.02 3.64
N PHE A 10 4.01 8.37 4.15
CA PHE A 10 4.80 7.45 4.96
C PHE A 10 4.10 7.09 6.27
N CYS A 11 3.44 8.04 6.93
CA CYS A 11 2.65 7.77 8.12
C CYS A 11 1.41 6.91 7.82
N GLU A 12 0.61 7.28 6.83
CA GLU A 12 -0.68 6.64 6.57
C GLU A 12 -0.51 5.24 5.98
N PHE A 13 0.31 5.12 4.93
CA PHE A 13 0.63 3.81 4.35
C PHE A 13 1.53 3.00 5.27
N GLY A 14 2.53 3.60 5.93
CA GLY A 14 3.41 2.86 6.84
C GLY A 14 2.67 2.24 8.03
N VAL A 15 1.76 2.98 8.67
CA VAL A 15 0.89 2.44 9.72
C VAL A 15 -0.07 1.39 9.15
N GLY A 16 -0.64 1.64 7.97
CA GLY A 16 -1.46 0.66 7.25
C GLY A 16 -0.73 -0.66 6.96
N ALA A 17 0.54 -0.60 6.55
CA ALA A 17 1.38 -1.78 6.30
C ALA A 17 1.62 -2.57 7.58
N LEU A 18 1.93 -1.88 8.69
CA LEU A 18 2.10 -2.52 9.99
C LEU A 18 0.82 -3.25 10.41
N LEU A 19 -0.34 -2.60 10.28
CA LEU A 19 -1.64 -3.22 10.60
C LEU A 19 -1.94 -4.41 9.68
N CYS A 20 -1.63 -4.33 8.38
CA CYS A 20 -1.77 -5.47 7.47
C CYS A 20 -0.87 -6.64 7.87
N VAL A 21 0.39 -6.38 8.23
CA VAL A 21 1.32 -7.44 8.69
C VAL A 21 0.82 -8.08 9.99
N VAL A 22 0.35 -7.28 10.95
CA VAL A 22 -0.23 -7.79 12.19
C VAL A 22 -1.49 -8.62 11.92
N GLY A 23 -2.35 -8.18 10.99
CA GLY A 23 -3.54 -8.91 10.57
C GLY A 23 -3.21 -10.27 9.93
N ILE A 24 -2.24 -10.30 9.00
CA ILE A 24 -1.74 -11.53 8.38
C ILE A 24 -1.14 -12.46 9.44
N TRP A 25 -0.35 -11.91 10.37
CA TRP A 25 0.27 -12.66 11.46
C TRP A 25 -0.77 -13.30 12.37
N CYS A 26 -1.81 -12.55 12.77
CA CYS A 26 -2.92 -13.09 13.56
C CYS A 26 -3.72 -14.16 12.77
N GLY A 27 -3.95 -13.95 11.48
CA GLY A 27 -4.65 -14.92 10.61
C GLY A 27 -3.89 -16.24 10.48
N LEU A 28 -2.56 -16.18 10.33
CA LEU A 28 -1.68 -17.34 10.30
C LEU A 28 -1.66 -18.07 11.65
N ARG A 29 -1.52 -17.32 12.76
CA ARG A 29 -1.42 -17.91 14.10
C ARG A 29 -2.76 -18.49 14.60
N GLY A 30 -3.87 -17.94 14.13
CA GLY A 30 -5.22 -18.45 14.39
C GLY A 30 -5.60 -19.67 13.54
N GLY A 31 -4.74 -20.11 12.60
CA GLY A 31 -5.02 -21.22 11.70
C GLY A 31 -6.08 -20.92 10.64
N TYR A 32 -6.47 -19.65 10.49
CA TYR A 32 -7.48 -19.21 9.53
C TYR A 32 -6.90 -18.96 8.13
N LEU A 33 -5.58 -18.74 8.07
CA LEU A 33 -4.83 -18.54 6.84
C LEU A 33 -3.79 -19.66 6.73
N ASP A 34 -3.97 -20.61 5.80
CA ASP A 34 -3.00 -21.69 5.60
C ASP A 34 -2.19 -21.46 4.30
N LEU A 35 -0.91 -21.10 4.46
CA LEU A 35 0.02 -20.90 3.33
C LEU A 35 0.25 -22.16 2.48
N LYS A 36 -0.13 -23.34 2.97
CA LYS A 36 -0.06 -24.60 2.20
C LYS A 36 -1.21 -24.74 1.22
N ILE A 37 -2.33 -24.04 1.45
CA ILE A 37 -3.48 -24.04 0.56
C ILE A 37 -3.25 -22.96 -0.52
N SER A 38 -3.33 -23.35 -1.78
CA SER A 38 -3.11 -22.46 -2.92
C SER A 38 -4.11 -21.30 -2.97
N GLU A 39 -5.31 -21.50 -2.44
CA GLU A 39 -6.40 -20.52 -2.39
C GLU A 39 -6.10 -19.39 -1.39
N ASP A 40 -5.75 -19.72 -0.14
CA ASP A 40 -5.31 -18.77 0.87
C ASP A 40 -4.07 -17.98 0.44
N ARG A 41 -3.11 -18.66 -0.19
CA ARG A 41 -1.93 -17.99 -0.76
C ARG A 41 -2.32 -16.97 -1.83
N ARG A 42 -3.31 -17.28 -2.66
CA ARG A 42 -3.81 -16.36 -3.70
C ARG A 42 -4.51 -15.16 -3.09
N LEU A 43 -5.30 -15.35 -2.02
CA LEU A 43 -5.89 -14.25 -1.26
C LEU A 43 -4.82 -13.32 -0.67
N LEU A 44 -3.76 -13.90 -0.09
CA LEU A 44 -2.63 -13.14 0.47
C LEU A 44 -1.92 -12.32 -0.61
N VAL A 45 -1.69 -12.91 -1.79
CA VAL A 45 -1.10 -12.22 -2.94
C VAL A 45 -1.99 -11.08 -3.42
N ILE A 46 -3.32 -11.28 -3.50
CA ILE A 46 -4.27 -10.22 -3.89
C ILE A 46 -4.25 -9.07 -2.87
N LEU A 47 -4.21 -9.38 -1.57
CA LEU A 47 -4.13 -8.37 -0.51
C LEU A 47 -2.87 -7.51 -0.66
N ILE A 48 -1.70 -8.14 -0.79
CA ILE A 48 -0.42 -7.45 -0.94
C ILE A 48 -0.39 -6.64 -2.24
N ALA A 49 -0.86 -7.24 -3.35
CA ALA A 49 -0.90 -6.57 -4.65
C ALA A 49 -1.83 -5.36 -4.64
N GLY A 50 -3.01 -5.47 -4.01
CA GLY A 50 -3.96 -4.37 -3.87
C GLY A 50 -3.42 -3.22 -3.03
N TYR A 51 -2.74 -3.55 -1.91
CA TYR A 51 -2.06 -2.54 -1.07
C TYR A 51 -0.96 -1.80 -1.86
N MET A 52 -0.09 -2.55 -2.54
CA MET A 52 0.97 -1.98 -3.38
C MET A 52 0.43 -1.14 -4.55
N PHE A 53 -0.70 -1.56 -5.14
CA PHE A 53 -1.36 -0.83 -6.21
C PHE A 53 -1.93 0.50 -5.73
N MET A 54 -2.60 0.52 -4.58
CA MET A 54 -3.10 1.76 -3.97
C MET A 54 -1.96 2.70 -3.58
N LEU A 55 -0.88 2.17 -3.00
CA LEU A 55 0.34 2.96 -2.72
C LEU A 55 0.90 3.58 -4.00
N ALA A 56 1.00 2.81 -5.08
CA ALA A 56 1.49 3.29 -6.37
C ALA A 56 0.61 4.41 -6.93
N ILE A 57 -0.72 4.28 -6.86
CA ILE A 57 -1.65 5.33 -7.27
C ILE A 57 -1.41 6.62 -6.47
N VAL A 58 -1.34 6.54 -5.14
CA VAL A 58 -1.14 7.72 -4.28
C VAL A 58 0.22 8.38 -4.55
N CYS A 59 1.26 7.58 -4.76
CA CYS A 59 2.57 8.09 -5.18
C CYS A 59 2.47 8.83 -6.52
N VAL A 60 1.81 8.24 -7.53
CA VAL A 60 1.59 8.87 -8.84
C VAL A 60 0.86 10.20 -8.66
N PHE A 61 -0.27 10.23 -7.95
CA PHE A 61 -0.99 11.49 -7.72
C PHE A 61 -0.15 12.51 -6.96
N THR A 62 0.62 12.11 -5.95
CA THR A 62 1.39 13.07 -5.14
C THR A 62 2.54 13.71 -5.93
N PHE A 63 3.22 12.94 -6.76
CA PHE A 63 4.39 13.41 -7.51
C PHE A 63 4.05 13.91 -8.92
N LEU A 64 2.99 13.41 -9.55
CA LEU A 64 2.54 13.80 -10.89
C LEU A 64 1.51 14.94 -10.88
N ALA A 65 0.65 15.05 -9.85
CA ALA A 65 -0.32 16.15 -9.75
C ALA A 65 0.29 17.55 -9.76
N PRO A 66 1.46 17.87 -9.15
CA PRO A 66 2.02 19.21 -9.28
C PRO A 66 2.40 19.56 -10.73
N GLY A 67 2.76 18.57 -11.57
CA GLY A 67 3.01 18.77 -13.01
C GLY A 67 1.74 18.86 -13.86
N TRP A 68 0.58 18.48 -13.32
CA TRP A 68 -0.74 18.60 -13.97
C TRP A 68 -1.50 19.85 -13.51
N ALA A 69 -1.31 20.29 -12.27
CA ALA A 69 -1.96 21.47 -11.69
C ALA A 69 -1.23 22.78 -12.01
N GLY A 70 0.07 22.72 -12.33
CA GLY A 70 0.79 23.82 -12.96
C GLY A 70 0.66 23.68 -14.47
N GLY A 71 -0.25 24.43 -15.09
CA GLY A 71 -0.28 24.62 -16.54
C GLY A 71 0.93 25.43 -17.03
N GLU A 72 2.15 25.00 -16.68
CA GLU A 72 3.37 25.52 -17.28
C GLU A 72 3.50 24.86 -18.64
N SER A 73 3.15 25.64 -19.67
CA SER A 73 3.45 25.36 -21.05
C SER A 73 4.95 25.07 -21.18
N ILE A 74 5.26 23.95 -21.80
CA ILE A 74 6.59 23.66 -22.35
C ILE A 74 7.00 24.82 -23.26
#